data_AF-A0A165CZW2-F1
#
_entry.id   AF-A0A165CZW2-F1
#
_cell.length_a   1.000
_cell.length_b   1.000
_cell.length_c   1.000
_cell.angle_alpha   90.00
_cell.angle_beta   90.00
_cell.angle_gamma   90.00
#
_symmetry.space_group_name_H-M   'P 1'
#
loop_
_entity.id
_entity.type
_entity.pdbx_description
1 polymer ?
#
loop_
_entity_poly.entity_id
_entity_poly.type
_entity_poly.pdbx_seq_one_letter_code
_entity_poly.pdbx_strand_id
1 'polypeptide(L)'
;WEFLCTFDFDWSLVARKRRFRWPLTFYLAGRYCLLSALIGGMNKTDSYSSKIDCQALAIFNQLTGDAAVGLASINLSLRIITIWAKNLYIVVPLVFAILGHWTLILQGTTLSAAWDTDTGCRITHANYALLAAVFIYCMVLDVLVLVLSVIKLHGRTGNSKLLAVVYRDGMIYFLAASSVNIVAVLLMCLDSHTAIRLIFNAPAAVASTV
;
A
#
# COMPACT_ATOMS: atom_id res chain seq x y z
N TRP A 1 -15.32 8.26 1.73
CA TRP A 1 -15.21 9.71 1.44
C TRP A 1 -14.21 9.96 0.31
N GLU A 2 -12.92 9.69 0.52
CA GLU A 2 -11.84 9.77 -0.49
C GLU A 2 -12.23 9.19 -1.87
N PHE A 3 -12.83 8.00 -1.91
CA PHE A 3 -13.24 7.37 -3.17
C PHE A 3 -14.35 8.11 -3.91
N LEU A 4 -15.33 8.66 -3.19
CA LEU A 4 -16.47 9.35 -3.80
C LEU A 4 -16.05 10.70 -4.40
N CYS A 5 -15.14 11.43 -3.75
CA CYS A 5 -14.66 12.73 -4.24
C CYS A 5 -13.77 12.62 -5.48
N THR A 6 -13.07 11.51 -5.68
CA THR A 6 -12.19 11.32 -6.85
C THR A 6 -12.81 10.42 -7.93
N PHE A 7 -14.02 9.91 -7.70
CA PHE A 7 -14.71 9.02 -8.63
C PHE A 7 -14.88 9.63 -10.02
N ASP A 8 -15.17 10.94 -10.11
CA ASP A 8 -15.26 11.66 -11.40
C ASP A 8 -13.94 11.66 -12.16
N PHE A 9 -12.81 11.74 -11.45
CA PHE A 9 -11.49 11.67 -12.06
C PHE A 9 -11.19 10.26 -12.57
N ASP A 10 -11.48 9.22 -11.78
CA ASP A 10 -11.29 7.83 -12.17
C ASP A 10 -12.20 7.44 -13.33
N TRP A 11 -13.48 7.83 -13.30
CA TRP A 11 -14.42 7.63 -14.40
C TRP A 11 -13.97 8.36 -15.66
N SER A 12 -13.40 9.56 -15.55
CA SER A 12 -12.87 10.28 -16.71
C SER A 12 -11.66 9.58 -17.36
N LEU A 13 -10.91 8.78 -16.60
CA LEU A 13 -9.79 7.97 -17.08
C LEU A 13 -10.27 6.67 -17.73
N VAL A 14 -11.22 5.98 -17.11
CA VAL A 14 -11.83 4.76 -17.65
C VAL A 14 -12.64 5.05 -18.91
N ALA A 15 -13.41 6.15 -18.93
CA ALA A 15 -14.14 6.64 -20.10
C ALA A 15 -13.21 7.23 -21.18
N ARG A 16 -11.89 7.11 -21.04
CA ARG A 16 -10.84 7.55 -21.99
C ARG A 16 -10.92 9.02 -22.38
N LYS A 17 -11.58 9.86 -21.58
CA LYS A 17 -11.67 11.31 -21.79
C LYS A 17 -10.32 12.01 -21.56
N ARG A 18 -9.34 11.33 -20.96
CA ARG A 18 -7.97 11.81 -20.74
C ARG A 18 -6.95 10.83 -21.32
N ARG A 19 -5.75 11.33 -21.71
CA ARG A 19 -4.65 10.50 -22.24
C ARG A 19 -4.23 9.44 -21.20
N PHE A 20 -4.41 8.17 -21.56
CA PHE A 20 -3.99 7.03 -20.77
C PHE A 20 -2.47 7.00 -20.64
N ARG A 21 -1.96 6.95 -19.40
CA ARG A 21 -0.53 6.75 -19.12
C ARG A 21 -0.40 5.44 -18.36
N TRP A 22 0.45 4.53 -18.84
CA TRP A 22 0.70 3.21 -18.23
C TRP A 22 0.91 3.20 -16.69
N PRO A 23 1.65 4.15 -16.09
CA PRO A 23 1.83 4.19 -14.63
C PRO A 23 0.52 4.34 -13.84
N LEU A 24 -0.51 4.90 -14.46
CA LEU A 24 -1.80 5.17 -13.82
C LEU A 24 -2.61 3.88 -13.59
N THR A 25 -2.31 2.81 -14.32
CA THR A 25 -2.93 1.50 -14.12
C THR A 25 -2.60 0.93 -12.75
N PHE A 26 -1.34 1.06 -12.28
CA PHE A 26 -0.93 0.60 -10.95
C PHE A 26 -1.58 1.42 -9.84
N TYR A 27 -1.74 2.73 -10.07
CA TYR A 27 -2.47 3.61 -9.15
C TYR A 27 -3.94 3.20 -9.01
N LEU A 28 -4.64 2.99 -10.13
CA LEU A 28 -6.03 2.53 -10.11
C LEU A 28 -6.14 1.15 -9.47
N ALA A 29 -5.26 0.21 -9.83
CA ALA A 29 -5.25 -1.13 -9.26
C ALA A 29 -5.10 -1.10 -7.74
N GLY A 30 -4.13 -0.33 -7.20
CA GLY A 30 -3.92 -0.22 -5.76
C GLY A 30 -5.14 0.36 -5.04
N ARG A 31 -5.80 1.34 -5.67
CA ARG A 31 -7.02 1.94 -5.15
C ARG A 31 -8.20 0.98 -5.10
N TYR A 32 -8.43 0.22 -6.17
CA TYR A 32 -9.50 -0.78 -6.20
C TYR A 32 -9.21 -1.93 -5.24
N CYS A 33 -7.94 -2.34 -5.12
CA CYS A 33 -7.52 -3.29 -4.08
C CYS A 33 -7.91 -2.78 -2.69
N LEU A 34 -7.50 -1.56 -2.33
CA LEU A 34 -7.83 -0.99 -1.02
C LEU A 34 -9.35 -0.94 -0.75
N LEU A 35 -10.16 -0.56 -1.75
CA LEU A 35 -11.62 -0.59 -1.62
C LEU A 35 -12.17 -1.99 -1.37
N SER A 36 -11.72 -2.98 -2.13
CA SER A 36 -12.15 -4.36 -1.93
C SER A 36 -11.72 -4.92 -0.57
N ALA A 37 -10.58 -4.47 -0.04
CA ALA A 37 -10.18 -4.78 1.34
C ALA A 37 -11.09 -4.08 2.36
N LEU A 38 -11.44 -2.80 2.19
CA LEU A 38 -12.36 -2.11 3.10
C LEU A 38 -13.75 -2.76 3.10
N ILE A 39 -14.30 -3.07 1.93
CA ILE A 39 -15.59 -3.76 1.80
C ILE A 39 -15.51 -5.16 2.42
N GLY A 40 -14.44 -5.92 2.12
CA GLY A 40 -14.22 -7.25 2.70
C GLY A 40 -14.11 -7.22 4.23
N GLY A 41 -13.47 -6.19 4.78
CA GLY A 41 -13.37 -5.94 6.22
C GLY A 41 -14.72 -5.69 6.89
N MET A 42 -15.61 -4.92 6.27
CA MET A 42 -16.97 -4.69 6.77
C MET A 42 -17.81 -5.98 6.80
N ASN A 43 -17.68 -6.83 5.77
CA ASN A 43 -18.40 -8.10 5.70
C ASN A 43 -17.91 -9.12 6.76
N LYS A 44 -16.71 -8.96 7.33
CA LYS A 44 -16.21 -9.85 8.40
C LYS A 44 -16.97 -9.70 9.72
N THR A 45 -17.54 -8.51 9.98
CA THR A 45 -18.20 -8.17 11.25
C THR A 45 -19.70 -8.44 11.24
N ASP A 46 -20.28 -8.73 10.07
CA ASP A 46 -21.71 -9.00 9.95
C ASP A 46 -22.01 -10.47 10.31
N SER A 47 -22.46 -10.71 11.54
CA SER A 47 -22.87 -12.03 12.05
C SER A 47 -24.03 -12.68 11.28
N TYR A 48 -24.67 -11.96 10.35
CA TYR A 48 -25.87 -12.40 9.64
C TYR A 48 -25.59 -13.08 8.28
N SER A 49 -24.35 -13.04 7.77
CA SER A 49 -24.04 -13.54 6.43
C SER A 49 -23.84 -15.06 6.42
N SER A 50 -24.94 -15.80 6.23
CA SER A 50 -25.07 -17.24 6.48
C SER A 50 -24.37 -18.17 5.47
N LYS A 51 -23.39 -17.72 4.68
CA LYS A 51 -22.78 -18.57 3.62
C LYS A 51 -21.42 -18.12 3.05
N ILE A 52 -20.71 -17.20 3.70
CA ILE A 52 -19.38 -16.76 3.21
C ILE A 52 -18.29 -17.54 3.94
N ASP A 53 -17.41 -18.20 3.19
CA ASP A 53 -16.23 -18.85 3.72
C ASP A 53 -15.30 -17.83 4.39
N CYS A 54 -15.32 -17.77 5.72
CA CYS A 54 -14.51 -16.86 6.55
C CYS A 54 -13.02 -16.93 6.19
N GLN A 55 -12.51 -18.13 5.89
CA GLN A 55 -11.13 -18.32 5.44
C GLN A 55 -10.85 -17.62 4.10
N ALA A 56 -11.73 -17.78 3.11
CA ALA A 56 -11.56 -17.15 1.80
C ALA A 56 -11.61 -15.62 1.90
N LEU A 57 -12.56 -15.09 2.68
CA LEU A 57 -12.68 -13.65 2.93
C LEU A 57 -11.46 -13.09 3.66
N ALA A 58 -10.91 -13.83 4.62
CA ALA A 58 -9.72 -13.42 5.34
C ALA A 58 -8.48 -13.39 4.44
N ILE A 59 -8.28 -14.42 3.61
CA ILE A 59 -7.17 -14.50 2.65
C ILE A 59 -7.30 -13.40 1.61
N PHE A 60 -8.49 -13.23 1.05
CA PHE A 60 -8.78 -12.18 0.08
C PHE A 60 -8.45 -10.80 0.65
N ASN A 61 -8.95 -10.50 1.85
CA ASN A 61 -8.71 -9.21 2.50
C ASN A 61 -7.22 -8.95 2.79
N GLN A 62 -6.49 -9.97 3.23
CA GLN A 62 -5.06 -9.86 3.50
C GLN A 62 -4.28 -9.58 2.20
N LEU A 63 -4.47 -10.43 1.19
CA LEU A 63 -3.80 -10.31 -0.10
C LEU A 63 -4.07 -8.95 -0.73
N THR A 64 -5.32 -8.50 -0.68
CA THR A 64 -5.74 -7.27 -1.32
C THR A 64 -5.21 -6.04 -0.56
N GLY A 65 -5.14 -6.09 0.78
CA GLY A 65 -4.51 -5.05 1.59
C GLY A 65 -3.01 -4.93 1.31
N ASP A 66 -2.29 -6.06 1.34
CA ASP A 66 -0.84 -6.09 1.08
C ASP A 66 -0.52 -5.70 -0.37
N ALA A 67 -1.37 -6.12 -1.33
CA ALA A 67 -1.24 -5.73 -2.73
C ALA A 67 -1.47 -4.23 -2.94
N ALA A 68 -2.41 -3.60 -2.21
CA ALA A 68 -2.62 -2.15 -2.30
C ALA A 68 -1.35 -1.38 -1.88
N VAL A 69 -0.70 -1.83 -0.81
CA VAL A 69 0.58 -1.28 -0.33
C VAL A 69 1.70 -1.50 -1.35
N GLY A 70 1.87 -2.74 -1.86
CA GLY A 70 2.90 -3.04 -2.86
C GLY A 70 2.71 -2.27 -4.19
N LEU A 71 1.46 -2.04 -4.61
CA LEU A 71 1.12 -1.22 -5.78
C LEU A 71 1.44 0.27 -5.57
N ALA A 72 1.29 0.78 -4.33
CA ALA A 72 1.70 2.14 -3.99
C ALA A 72 3.23 2.32 -4.11
N SER A 73 4.02 1.37 -3.61
CA SER A 73 5.49 1.40 -3.76
C SER A 73 5.94 1.32 -5.23
N ILE A 74 5.24 0.57 -6.08
CA ILE A 74 5.48 0.59 -7.53
C ILE A 74 5.22 1.98 -8.11
N ASN A 75 4.11 2.62 -7.76
CA ASN A 75 3.76 3.94 -8.27
C ASN A 75 4.83 4.98 -7.91
N LEU A 76 5.35 4.94 -6.68
CA LEU A 76 6.46 5.78 -6.24
C LEU A 76 7.75 5.48 -7.02
N SER A 77 8.08 4.21 -7.17
CA SER A 77 9.26 3.73 -7.89
C SER A 77 9.26 4.19 -9.36
N LEU A 78 8.10 4.14 -10.02
CA LEU A 78 7.92 4.62 -11.40
C LEU A 78 8.22 6.12 -11.52
N ARG A 79 7.79 6.94 -10.54
CA ARG A 79 8.12 8.38 -10.53
C ARG A 79 9.63 8.57 -10.48
N ILE A 80 10.34 7.82 -9.64
CA ILE A 80 11.80 7.87 -9.53
C ILE A 80 12.51 7.48 -10.83
N ILE A 81 12.04 6.41 -11.49
CA ILE A 81 12.60 5.95 -12.76
C ILE A 81 12.54 7.07 -13.81
N THR A 82 11.44 7.83 -13.83
CA THR A 82 11.31 8.98 -14.74
C THR A 82 12.22 10.15 -14.36
N ILE A 83 12.38 10.45 -13.07
CA ILE A 83 13.24 11.55 -12.56
C ILE A 83 14.71 11.30 -12.92
N TRP A 84 15.14 10.04 -12.82
CA TRP A 84 16.49 9.58 -13.16
C TRP A 84 16.69 9.28 -14.65
N ALA A 85 15.75 9.69 -15.51
CA ALA A 85 15.81 9.51 -16.95
C ALA A 85 16.09 8.05 -17.36
N LYS A 86 15.53 7.07 -16.63
CA LYS A 86 15.70 5.64 -16.85
C LYS A 86 17.15 5.14 -16.80
N ASN A 87 18.01 5.75 -15.98
CA ASN A 87 19.36 5.23 -15.76
C ASN A 87 19.30 3.79 -15.23
N LEU A 88 19.81 2.83 -16.01
CA LEU A 88 19.77 1.40 -15.72
C LEU A 88 20.37 1.05 -14.35
N TYR A 89 21.37 1.81 -13.90
CA TYR A 89 22.00 1.60 -12.60
C TYR A 89 21.02 1.71 -11.41
N ILE A 90 19.95 2.50 -11.56
CA ILE A 90 18.91 2.67 -10.52
C ILE A 90 17.68 1.83 -10.85
N VAL A 91 17.34 1.70 -12.13
CA VAL A 91 16.17 0.94 -12.57
C VAL A 91 16.31 -0.54 -12.22
N VAL A 92 17.47 -1.14 -12.49
CA VAL A 92 17.72 -2.57 -12.26
C VAL A 92 17.53 -2.95 -10.78
N PRO A 93 18.24 -2.35 -9.81
CA PRO A 93 18.06 -2.72 -8.41
C PRO A 93 16.64 -2.42 -7.90
N LEU A 94 16.00 -1.37 -8.39
CA LEU A 94 14.64 -1.02 -8.00
C LEU A 94 13.62 -2.05 -8.50
N VAL A 95 13.76 -2.53 -9.73
CA VAL A 95 12.90 -3.61 -10.27
C VAL A 95 13.11 -4.90 -9.48
N PHE A 96 14.35 -5.27 -9.15
CA PHE A 96 14.62 -6.43 -8.32
C PHE A 96 14.02 -6.32 -6.92
N ALA A 97 14.08 -5.13 -6.30
CA ALA A 97 13.49 -4.90 -4.99
C ALA A 97 11.94 -5.01 -5.03
N ILE A 98 11.31 -4.47 -6.07
CA ILE A 98 9.86 -4.61 -6.28
C ILE A 98 9.50 -6.09 -6.44
N LEU A 99 10.22 -6.84 -7.29
CA LEU A 99 9.97 -8.27 -7.46
C LEU A 99 10.11 -9.03 -6.14
N GLY A 100 11.15 -8.74 -5.35
CA GLY A 100 11.34 -9.29 -4.01
C GLY A 100 10.15 -9.00 -3.10
N HIS A 101 9.64 -7.77 -3.11
CA HIS A 101 8.46 -7.41 -2.33
C HIS A 101 7.22 -8.23 -2.71
N TRP A 102 6.95 -8.41 -4.01
CA TRP A 102 5.80 -9.20 -4.47
C TRP A 102 5.93 -10.68 -4.14
N THR A 103 7.14 -11.24 -4.16
CA THR A 103 7.34 -12.63 -3.72
C THR A 103 7.00 -12.82 -2.25
N LEU A 104 7.38 -11.87 -1.38
CA LEU A 104 7.04 -11.88 0.04
C LEU A 104 5.54 -11.72 0.28
N ILE A 105 4.86 -10.83 -0.46
CA ILE A 105 3.40 -10.66 -0.37
C ILE A 105 2.68 -11.96 -0.72
N LEU A 106 3.06 -12.62 -1.83
CA LEU A 106 2.42 -13.86 -2.26
C LEU A 106 2.66 -15.00 -1.26
N GLN A 107 3.86 -15.09 -0.69
CA GLN A 107 4.19 -16.06 0.36
C GLN A 107 3.46 -15.74 1.69
N GLY A 108 3.16 -14.46 1.94
CA GLY A 108 2.47 -13.94 3.13
C GLY A 108 1.02 -14.39 3.30
N THR A 109 0.41 -14.95 2.25
CA THR A 109 -1.03 -15.29 2.22
C THR A 109 -1.42 -16.51 3.06
N THR A 110 -0.49 -17.17 3.74
CA THR A 110 -0.77 -18.31 4.63
C THR A 110 -1.38 -17.83 5.95
N LEU A 111 -2.71 -17.74 6.00
CA LEU A 111 -3.47 -17.44 7.20
C LEU A 111 -4.70 -18.35 7.31
N SER A 112 -5.03 -18.72 8.54
CA SER A 112 -6.23 -19.50 8.87
C SER A 112 -7.17 -18.63 9.68
N ALA A 113 -8.45 -18.65 9.30
CA ALA A 113 -9.50 -17.95 10.00
C ALA A 113 -10.67 -18.91 10.25
N ALA A 114 -11.27 -18.81 11.42
CA ALA A 114 -12.43 -19.58 11.82
C ALA A 114 -13.55 -18.64 12.23
N TRP A 115 -14.78 -19.10 12.03
CA TRP A 115 -15.97 -18.38 12.47
C TRP A 115 -16.20 -18.63 13.96
N ASP A 116 -16.35 -17.55 14.72
CA ASP A 116 -16.73 -17.58 16.13
C ASP A 116 -18.15 -17.00 16.28
N THR A 117 -19.00 -17.65 17.08
CA THR A 117 -20.41 -17.28 17.23
C THR A 117 -20.61 -15.95 17.98
N ASP A 118 -19.66 -15.57 18.84
CA ASP A 118 -19.76 -14.34 19.64
C ASP A 118 -19.11 -13.12 18.97
N THR A 119 -18.07 -13.33 18.15
CA THR A 119 -17.24 -12.24 17.60
C THR A 119 -17.13 -12.21 16.07
N GLY A 120 -17.75 -13.16 15.37
CA GLY A 120 -17.73 -13.26 13.91
C GLY A 120 -16.46 -13.93 13.37
N CYS A 121 -16.04 -13.56 12.15
CA CYS A 121 -14.88 -14.18 11.49
C CYS A 121 -13.56 -13.71 12.10
N ARG A 122 -12.85 -14.60 12.84
CA ARG A 122 -11.57 -14.28 13.49
C ARG A 122 -10.40 -15.06 12.88
N ILE A 123 -9.26 -14.39 12.76
CA ILE A 123 -7.99 -15.01 12.36
C ILE A 123 -7.46 -15.86 13.53
N THR A 124 -7.34 -17.17 13.32
CA THR A 124 -6.89 -18.13 14.33
C THR A 124 -5.38 -18.33 14.28
N HIS A 125 -4.81 -18.40 13.07
CA HIS A 125 -3.37 -18.51 12.85
C HIS A 125 -2.94 -17.56 11.74
N ALA A 126 -1.95 -16.72 12.05
CA ALA A 126 -1.24 -15.91 11.06
C ALA A 126 0.25 -15.86 11.42
N ASN A 127 1.11 -15.95 10.41
CA ASN A 127 2.54 -15.75 10.59
C ASN A 127 2.85 -14.25 10.66
N TYR A 128 2.63 -13.66 11.84
CA TYR A 128 2.84 -12.24 12.06
C TYR A 128 4.30 -11.80 11.83
N ALA A 129 5.27 -12.71 11.99
CA ALA A 129 6.67 -12.44 11.64
C ALA A 129 6.84 -12.17 10.14
N LEU A 130 6.15 -12.94 9.29
CA LEU A 130 6.18 -12.75 7.84
C LEU A 130 5.45 -11.46 7.44
N LEU A 131 4.31 -11.19 8.07
CA LEU A 131 3.56 -9.96 7.83
C LEU A 131 4.37 -8.71 8.22
N ALA A 132 4.99 -8.73 9.40
CA ALA A 132 5.89 -7.67 9.83
C ALA A 132 7.08 -7.51 8.88
N ALA A 133 7.66 -8.61 8.40
CA ALA A 133 8.75 -8.57 7.41
C ALA A 133 8.31 -7.92 6.09
N VAL A 134 7.10 -8.18 5.59
CA VAL A 134 6.54 -7.54 4.39
C VAL A 134 6.42 -6.03 4.58
N PHE A 135 5.85 -5.58 5.72
CA PHE A 135 5.71 -4.15 6.01
C PHE A 135 7.06 -3.46 6.20
N ILE A 136 8.00 -4.08 6.93
CA ILE A 136 9.36 -3.54 7.10
C ILE A 136 10.05 -3.41 5.75
N TYR A 137 9.95 -4.43 4.89
CA TYR A 137 10.51 -4.40 3.55
C TYR A 137 9.95 -3.24 2.74
N CYS A 138 8.62 -3.05 2.77
CA CYS A 138 7.94 -1.93 2.11
C CYS A 138 8.48 -0.58 2.59
N MET A 139 8.56 -0.39 3.91
CA MET A 139 9.08 0.84 4.50
C MET A 139 10.50 1.16 4.06
N VAL A 140 11.39 0.15 4.06
CA VAL A 140 12.77 0.32 3.62
C VAL A 140 12.82 0.71 2.14
N LEU A 141 12.03 0.05 1.29
CA LEU A 141 11.94 0.36 -0.13
C LEU A 141 11.46 1.81 -0.35
N ASP A 142 10.38 2.20 0.33
CA ASP A 142 9.79 3.53 0.25
C ASP A 142 10.79 4.63 0.69
N VAL A 143 11.49 4.42 1.81
CA VAL A 143 12.54 5.32 2.30
C VAL A 143 13.72 5.39 1.32
N LEU A 144 14.16 4.28 0.74
CA LEU A 144 15.23 4.28 -0.27
C LEU A 144 14.83 5.11 -1.50
N VAL A 145 13.60 4.92 -1.97
CA VAL A 145 13.05 5.64 -3.13
C VAL A 145 12.89 7.13 -2.83
N LEU A 146 12.56 7.50 -1.59
CA LEU A 146 12.60 8.89 -1.11
C LEU A 146 14.00 9.49 -1.07
N VAL A 147 14.98 8.76 -0.56
CA VAL A 147 16.36 9.27 -0.44
C VAL A 147 16.92 9.51 -1.84
N LEU A 148 16.74 8.58 -2.77
CA LEU A 148 17.10 8.74 -4.18
C LEU A 148 16.39 9.93 -4.84
N SER A 149 15.18 10.22 -4.40
CA SER A 149 14.32 11.32 -4.88
C SER A 149 14.91 12.66 -4.46
N VAL A 150 15.26 12.79 -3.18
CA VAL A 150 15.89 13.97 -2.59
C VAL A 150 17.26 14.25 -3.19
N ILE A 151 18.12 13.23 -3.31
CA ILE A 151 19.48 13.37 -3.85
C ILE A 151 19.45 13.95 -5.26
N LYS A 152 18.59 13.41 -6.14
CA LYS A 152 18.50 13.87 -7.53
C LYS A 152 17.98 15.29 -7.64
N LEU A 153 17.08 15.67 -6.74
CA LEU A 153 16.49 17.00 -6.72
C LEU A 153 17.46 18.05 -6.15
N HIS A 154 18.22 17.70 -5.12
CA HIS A 154 19.22 18.61 -4.54
C HIS A 154 20.22 19.08 -5.61
N GLY A 155 20.62 18.19 -6.52
CA GLY A 155 21.47 18.53 -7.67
C GLY A 155 20.79 19.30 -8.82
N ARG A 156 19.46 19.55 -8.77
CA ARG A 156 18.68 20.25 -9.83
C ARG A 156 18.05 21.57 -9.39
N THR A 157 18.40 22.06 -8.21
CA THR A 157 17.85 23.26 -7.55
C THR A 157 17.98 24.58 -8.33
N GLY A 158 18.63 24.60 -9.49
CA GLY A 158 18.78 25.78 -10.34
C GLY A 158 17.60 26.15 -11.26
N ASN A 159 16.74 25.23 -11.70
CA ASN A 159 15.96 25.46 -12.94
C ASN A 159 14.42 25.47 -12.87
N SER A 160 13.76 25.29 -11.72
CA SER A 160 12.31 25.59 -11.62
C SER A 160 11.83 25.64 -10.17
N LYS A 161 11.50 26.84 -9.68
CA LYS A 161 10.86 27.05 -8.37
C LYS A 161 9.53 26.30 -8.26
N LEU A 162 8.80 26.16 -9.38
CA LEU A 162 7.51 25.46 -9.43
C LEU A 162 7.68 23.96 -9.19
N LEU A 163 8.71 23.35 -9.78
CA LEU A 163 9.02 21.93 -9.58
C LEU A 163 9.50 21.66 -8.15
N ALA A 164 10.22 22.60 -7.54
CA ALA A 164 10.65 22.50 -6.15
C ALA A 164 9.48 22.57 -5.15
N VAL A 165 8.47 23.40 -5.41
CA VAL A 165 7.29 23.55 -4.53
C VAL A 165 6.39 22.32 -4.59
N VAL A 166 6.01 21.86 -5.80
CA VAL A 166 5.17 20.66 -5.97
C VAL A 166 5.85 19.43 -5.36
N TYR A 167 7.17 19.35 -5.44
CA TYR A 167 7.93 18.24 -4.86
C TYR A 167 8.12 18.35 -3.35
N ARG A 168 8.27 19.57 -2.81
CA ARG A 168 8.32 19.80 -1.38
C ARG A 168 7.02 19.35 -0.71
N ASP A 169 5.87 19.69 -1.29
CA ASP A 169 4.57 19.28 -0.78
C ASP A 169 4.38 17.76 -0.88
N GLY A 170 4.79 17.15 -2.01
CA GLY A 170 4.78 15.69 -2.17
C GLY A 170 5.71 14.96 -1.20
N MET A 171 6.88 15.53 -0.88
CA MET A 171 7.82 14.97 0.10
C MET A 171 7.26 15.02 1.52
N ILE A 172 6.66 16.15 1.93
CA ILE A 172 6.07 16.30 3.27
C ILE A 172 4.95 15.28 3.45
N TYR A 173 4.09 15.14 2.45
CA TYR A 173 3.02 14.14 2.45
C TYR A 173 3.59 12.73 2.61
N PHE A 174 4.64 12.41 1.86
CA PHE A 174 5.27 11.10 1.91
C PHE A 174 5.96 10.81 3.26
N LEU A 175 6.65 11.79 3.84
CA LEU A 175 7.27 11.66 5.17
C LEU A 175 6.21 11.46 6.25
N ALA A 176 5.08 12.17 6.17
CA ALA A 176 3.95 11.97 7.06
C ALA A 176 3.38 10.54 6.93
N ALA A 177 3.15 10.06 5.71
CA ALA A 177 2.69 8.69 5.45
C ALA A 177 3.68 7.63 5.99
N SER A 178 4.98 7.82 5.75
CA SER A 178 6.05 6.95 6.27
C SER A 178 6.06 6.91 7.80
N SER A 179 5.80 8.04 8.46
CA SER A 179 5.74 8.13 9.92
C SER A 179 4.59 7.29 10.49
N VAL A 180 3.41 7.38 9.87
CA VAL A 180 2.22 6.60 10.25
C VAL A 180 2.50 5.10 10.10
N ASN A 181 3.16 4.71 9.01
CA ASN A 181 3.50 3.31 8.77
C ASN A 181 4.55 2.75 9.73
N ILE A 182 5.55 3.55 10.12
CA ILE A 182 6.53 3.16 11.16
C ILE A 182 5.81 2.90 12.49
N VAL A 183 4.87 3.76 12.87
CA VAL A 183 4.07 3.56 14.08
C VAL A 183 3.23 2.28 13.98
N ALA A 184 2.62 2.00 12.83
CA ALA A 184 1.85 0.77 12.62
C ALA A 184 2.72 -0.50 12.76
N VAL A 185 3.94 -0.49 12.20
CA VAL A 185 4.89 -1.61 12.33
C VAL A 185 5.37 -1.78 13.76
N LEU A 186 5.69 -0.68 14.45
CA LEU A 186 6.08 -0.72 15.86
C LEU A 186 4.97 -1.31 16.73
N LEU A 187 3.71 -0.93 16.49
CA LEU A 187 2.54 -1.49 17.18
C LEU A 187 2.26 -2.94 16.78
N MET A 188 2.61 -3.37 15.57
CA MET A 188 2.58 -4.78 15.20
C MET A 188 3.66 -5.58 15.94
N CYS A 189 4.88 -5.07 16.06
CA CYS A 189 5.99 -5.75 16.73
C CYS A 189 5.83 -5.75 18.26
N LEU A 190 5.20 -4.72 18.84
CA LEU A 190 4.80 -4.72 20.24
C LEU A 190 3.61 -5.68 20.41
N ASP A 191 3.79 -6.70 21.24
CA ASP A 191 2.80 -7.76 21.51
C ASP A 191 1.58 -7.23 22.31
N SER A 192 0.84 -6.29 21.73
CA SER A 192 -0.38 -5.72 22.29
C SER A 192 -1.56 -6.24 21.49
N HIS A 193 -2.45 -6.97 22.17
CA HIS A 193 -3.72 -7.58 21.74
C HIS A 193 -4.06 -7.50 20.23
N THR A 194 -4.31 -8.67 19.60
CA THR A 194 -4.76 -8.87 18.19
C THR A 194 -5.70 -7.79 17.61
N ALA A 195 -6.60 -7.22 18.41
CA ALA A 195 -7.51 -6.16 18.02
C ALA A 195 -6.81 -4.84 17.63
N ILE A 196 -5.79 -4.41 18.37
CA ILE A 196 -5.04 -3.17 18.12
C ILE A 196 -4.28 -3.29 16.79
N ARG A 197 -3.69 -4.47 16.53
CA ARG A 197 -2.96 -4.76 15.29
C ARG A 197 -3.87 -4.70 14.05
N LEU A 198 -5.13 -5.14 14.17
CA LEU A 198 -6.11 -5.07 13.09
C LEU A 198 -6.60 -3.63 12.83
N ILE A 199 -6.87 -2.87 13.90
CA ILE A 199 -7.37 -1.50 13.82
C ILE A 199 -6.34 -0.56 13.20
N PHE A 200 -5.05 -0.74 13.47
CA PHE A 200 -3.99 0.15 12.95
C PHE A 200 -3.48 -0.21 11.55
N ASN A 201 -3.66 -1.46 11.09
CA ASN A 201 -3.23 -1.87 9.75
C ASN A 201 -4.08 -1.19 8.65
N ALA A 202 -5.39 -1.09 8.85
CA ALA A 202 -6.27 -0.48 7.85
C ALA A 202 -5.96 1.03 7.60
N PRO A 203 -5.81 1.90 8.62
CA PRO A 203 -5.37 3.28 8.43
C PRO A 203 -3.98 3.40 7.79
N ALA A 204 -3.04 2.51 8.13
CA ALA A 204 -1.69 2.50 7.55
C ALA A 204 -1.71 2.16 6.05
N ALA A 205 -2.48 1.13 5.67
CA ALA A 205 -2.71 0.80 4.27
C ALA A 205 -3.36 1.96 3.51
N VAL A 206 -4.36 2.62 4.10
CA VAL A 206 -5.00 3.82 3.51
C VAL A 206 -3.96 4.93 3.32
N ALA A 207 -3.22 5.29 4.37
CA ALA A 207 -2.21 6.36 4.32
C ALA A 207 -1.09 6.09 3.29
N SER A 208 -0.78 4.83 3.00
CA SER A 208 0.22 4.45 1.99
C SER A 208 -0.29 4.60 0.56
N THR A 209 -1.61 4.54 0.34
CA THR A 209 -2.22 4.57 -1.00
C THR A 209 -2.60 5.96 -1.49
N VAL A 210 -2.60 6.97 -0.62
CA VAL A 210 -2.86 8.37 -0.97
C VAL A 210 -1.59 9.04 -1.50
#